data_AF-A0A522UXF1-F1
#
_entry.id   AF-A0A522UXF1-F1
#
_cell.length_a   1.000
_cell.length_b   1.000
_cell.length_c   1.000
_cell.angle_alpha   90.00
_cell.angle_beta   90.00
_cell.angle_gamma   90.00
#
_symmetry.space_group_name_H-M   'P 1'
#
loop_
_entity.id
_entity.type
_entity.pdbx_description
1 polymer ?
#
loop_
_entity_poly.entity_id
_entity_poly.type
_entity_poly.pdbx_seq_one_letter_code
_entity_poly.pdbx_strand_id
1 'polypeptide(L)'
;MMQKEEKVVVVLLVMAALTLIIAFFGFSSQPAAYSMDSKLDERVYVEGTVLSKQMTKTGDNLILTLSNLDIKVFVSKNNGAIELNDSLKTGDRVKITGKVQEYKNAREIVVGSAGDVVRG
;
A
#
# COMPACT_ATOMS: atom_id res chain seq x y z
N MET A 1 47.10 15.81 -11.05
CA MET A 1 46.42 16.71 -10.09
C MET A 1 45.26 17.35 -10.82
N MET A 2 44.06 17.27 -10.27
CA MET A 2 42.86 17.84 -10.89
C MET A 2 42.88 19.37 -10.79
N GLN A 3 42.56 20.06 -11.90
CA GLN A 3 42.58 21.52 -11.95
C GLN A 3 41.45 22.12 -11.09
N LYS A 4 41.58 23.40 -10.73
CA LYS A 4 40.60 24.06 -9.84
C LYS A 4 39.19 24.08 -10.45
N GLU A 5 39.09 24.23 -11.77
CA GLU A 5 37.83 24.23 -12.51
C GLU A 5 37.17 22.85 -12.52
N GLU A 6 37.94 21.79 -12.79
CA GLU A 6 37.46 20.41 -12.74
C GLU A 6 36.91 20.06 -11.34
N LYS A 7 37.56 20.52 -10.26
CA LYS A 7 37.06 20.34 -8.88
C LYS A 7 35.69 20.98 -8.66
N VAL A 8 35.49 22.19 -9.19
CA VAL A 8 34.20 22.88 -9.08
C VAL A 8 33.12 22.13 -9.86
N VAL A 9 33.42 21.67 -11.07
CA VAL A 9 32.49 20.88 -11.88
C VAL A 9 32.08 19.59 -11.18
N VAL A 10 33.04 18.87 -10.60
CA VAL A 10 32.76 17.62 -9.86
C VAL A 10 31.88 17.88 -8.64
N VAL A 11 32.16 18.95 -7.87
CA VAL A 11 31.33 19.31 -6.71
C VAL A 11 29.90 19.66 -7.14
N LEU A 12 29.74 20.42 -8.21
CA LEU A 12 28.43 20.78 -8.75
C LEU A 12 27.66 19.54 -9.24
N LEU A 13 28.33 18.61 -9.93
CA LEU A 13 27.72 17.35 -10.38
C LEU A 13 27.27 16.48 -9.21
N VAL A 14 28.09 16.37 -8.15
CA VAL A 14 27.71 15.60 -6.95
C VAL A 14 26.50 16.24 -6.26
N MET A 15 26.48 17.56 -6.12
CA MET A 15 25.34 18.28 -5.53
C MET A 15 24.06 18.06 -6.35
N ALA A 16 24.13 18.16 -7.67
CA ALA A 16 22.99 17.92 -8.56
C ALA A 16 22.51 16.45 -8.50
N ALA A 17 23.43 15.48 -8.45
CA ALA A 17 23.09 14.08 -8.33
C ALA A 17 22.39 13.77 -6.99
N LEU A 18 22.89 14.34 -5.89
CA LEU A 18 22.28 14.17 -4.57
C LEU A 18 20.88 14.78 -4.49
N THR A 19 20.65 15.96 -5.09
CA THR A 19 19.31 16.56 -5.12
C THR A 19 18.33 15.74 -5.97
N LEU A 20 18.78 15.19 -7.10
CA LEU A 20 18.00 14.27 -7.93
C LEU A 20 17.63 12.98 -7.17
N ILE A 21 18.56 12.40 -6.42
CA ILE A 21 18.31 11.21 -5.61
C ILE A 21 17.26 11.51 -4.52
N ILE A 22 17.42 12.61 -3.79
CA ILE A 22 16.46 13.02 -2.75
C ILE A 22 15.08 13.27 -3.34
N ALA A 23 15.01 13.96 -4.49
CA ALA A 23 13.74 14.19 -5.19
C ALA A 23 13.10 12.87 -5.63
N PHE A 24 13.88 11.93 -6.18
CA PHE A 24 13.36 10.62 -6.61
C PHE A 24 12.72 9.84 -5.45
N PHE A 25 13.37 9.80 -4.29
CA PHE A 25 12.80 9.15 -3.11
C PHE A 25 11.64 9.94 -2.48
N GLY A 26 11.74 11.28 -2.42
CA GLY A 26 10.73 12.14 -1.81
C GLY A 26 9.43 12.24 -2.62
N PHE A 27 9.52 12.15 -3.94
CA PHE A 27 8.36 12.13 -4.85
C PHE A 27 7.95 10.72 -5.29
N SER A 28 8.53 9.67 -4.69
CA SER A 28 8.02 8.32 -4.90
C SER A 28 6.54 8.29 -4.53
N SER A 29 5.71 7.84 -5.48
CA SER A 29 4.25 7.99 -5.43
C SER A 29 3.71 7.36 -4.14
N GLN A 30 3.34 8.21 -3.19
CA GLN A 30 2.64 7.75 -1.99
C GLN A 30 1.24 7.30 -2.41
N PRO A 31 0.75 6.17 -1.90
CA PRO A 31 -0.62 5.73 -2.15
C PRO A 31 -1.58 6.85 -1.75
N ALA A 32 -2.55 7.18 -2.61
CA ALA A 32 -3.61 8.11 -2.27
C ALA A 32 -4.65 7.43 -1.36
N ALA A 33 -5.43 8.20 -0.61
CA ALA A 33 -6.57 7.65 0.11
C ALA A 33 -7.59 7.12 -0.90
N TYR A 34 -8.15 5.94 -0.66
CA TYR A 34 -9.19 5.38 -1.52
C TYR A 34 -10.41 6.29 -1.58
N SER A 35 -10.95 6.47 -2.78
CA SER A 35 -12.22 7.15 -3.04
C SER A 35 -13.03 6.38 -4.09
N MET A 36 -14.30 6.74 -4.27
CA MET A 36 -15.12 6.16 -5.35
C MET A 36 -14.61 6.54 -6.74
N ASP A 37 -13.79 7.59 -6.85
CA ASP A 37 -13.17 8.02 -8.11
C ASP A 37 -11.81 7.35 -8.37
N SER A 38 -11.31 6.54 -7.43
CA SER A 38 -10.08 5.76 -7.63
C SER A 38 -10.22 4.84 -8.85
N LYS A 39 -9.15 4.79 -9.64
CA LYS A 39 -9.08 4.01 -10.87
C LYS A 39 -8.79 2.54 -10.55
N LEU A 40 -9.21 1.66 -11.45
CA LEU A 40 -8.77 0.25 -11.39
C LEU A 40 -7.24 0.19 -11.53
N ASP A 41 -6.64 -0.76 -10.83
CA ASP A 41 -5.19 -0.96 -10.65
C ASP A 41 -4.44 0.16 -9.91
N GLU A 42 -5.13 1.20 -9.46
CA GLU A 42 -4.53 2.26 -8.65
C GLU A 42 -4.14 1.76 -7.26
N ARG A 43 -2.94 2.12 -6.78
CA ARG A 43 -2.48 1.81 -5.43
C ARG A 43 -3.01 2.87 -4.46
N VAL A 44 -3.83 2.44 -3.52
CA VAL A 44 -4.52 3.29 -2.54
C VAL A 44 -4.27 2.81 -1.11
N TYR A 45 -4.53 3.66 -0.13
CA TYR A 45 -4.66 3.26 1.26
C TYR A 45 -6.06 3.53 1.81
N VAL A 46 -6.48 2.70 2.76
CA VAL A 46 -7.69 2.87 3.57
C VAL A 46 -7.33 2.77 5.03
N GLU A 47 -8.01 3.56 5.85
CA GLU A 47 -7.93 3.47 7.31
C GLU A 47 -9.33 3.17 7.82
N GLY A 48 -9.47 2.28 8.79
CA GLY A 48 -10.77 1.89 9.31
C GLY A 48 -10.69 0.89 10.44
N THR A 49 -11.84 0.58 11.03
CA THR A 49 -11.94 -0.46 12.07
C THR A 49 -12.40 -1.76 11.45
N VAL A 50 -11.73 -2.87 11.75
CA VAL A 50 -12.12 -4.20 11.28
C VAL A 50 -13.48 -4.58 11.88
N LEU A 51 -14.52 -4.64 11.05
CA LEU A 51 -15.84 -5.14 11.44
C LEU A 51 -15.88 -6.67 11.44
N SER A 52 -15.35 -7.27 10.39
CA SER A 52 -15.36 -8.71 10.22
C SER A 52 -14.16 -9.19 9.42
N LYS A 53 -13.80 -10.44 9.68
CA LYS A 53 -12.79 -11.20 8.96
C LYS A 53 -13.39 -12.54 8.55
N GLN A 54 -13.29 -12.88 7.28
CA GLN A 54 -13.84 -14.11 6.75
C GLN A 54 -12.83 -14.79 5.84
N MET A 55 -12.43 -16.02 6.19
CA MET A 55 -11.64 -16.87 5.31
C MET A 55 -12.53 -17.47 4.23
N THR A 56 -12.06 -17.49 2.98
CA THR A 56 -12.77 -18.14 1.88
C THR A 56 -12.71 -19.66 2.04
N LYS A 57 -13.84 -20.34 1.87
CA LYS A 57 -13.93 -21.81 1.99
C LYS A 57 -13.02 -22.55 1.01
N THR A 58 -12.76 -21.93 -0.14
CA THR A 58 -11.85 -22.42 -1.16
C THR A 58 -10.72 -21.40 -1.33
N GLY A 59 -9.47 -21.86 -1.19
CA GLY A 59 -8.28 -21.06 -1.51
C GLY A 59 -7.62 -20.31 -0.35
N ASP A 60 -8.08 -20.46 0.90
CA ASP A 60 -7.48 -19.84 2.10
C ASP A 60 -7.21 -18.33 1.97
N ASN A 61 -8.08 -17.60 1.26
CA ASN A 61 -7.97 -16.15 1.14
C ASN A 61 -8.74 -15.49 2.27
N LEU A 62 -8.36 -14.27 2.63
CA LEU A 62 -9.00 -13.49 3.68
C LEU A 62 -9.77 -12.33 3.08
N ILE A 63 -11.02 -12.17 3.48
CA ILE A 63 -11.85 -11.01 3.19
C ILE A 63 -12.03 -10.23 4.49
N LEU A 64 -11.65 -8.96 4.48
CA LEU A 64 -11.89 -8.03 5.58
C LEU A 64 -12.97 -7.02 5.19
N THR A 65 -13.78 -6.64 6.17
CA THR A 65 -14.75 -5.55 6.04
C THR A 65 -14.42 -4.48 7.09
N LEU A 66 -14.40 -3.22 6.66
CA LEU A 66 -14.09 -2.08 7.51
C LEU A 66 -15.37 -1.30 7.85
N SER A 67 -15.38 -0.60 8.99
CA SER A 67 -16.57 0.06 9.52
C SER A 67 -17.00 1.31 8.79
N ASN A 68 -16.05 1.99 8.17
CA ASN A 68 -16.22 3.31 7.58
C ASN A 68 -16.25 3.29 6.05
N LEU A 69 -16.18 2.09 5.45
CA LEU A 69 -16.05 1.92 4.01
C LEU A 69 -16.86 0.71 3.55
N ASP A 70 -17.71 0.92 2.54
CA ASP A 70 -18.47 -0.15 1.87
C ASP A 70 -17.66 -0.80 0.74
N ILE A 71 -16.37 -1.05 1.00
CA ILE A 71 -15.50 -1.81 0.10
C ILE A 71 -14.84 -2.95 0.87
N LYS A 72 -14.75 -4.11 0.23
CA LYS A 72 -14.09 -5.28 0.78
C LYS A 72 -12.60 -5.20 0.52
N VAL A 73 -11.82 -5.63 1.51
CA VAL A 73 -10.40 -5.84 1.34
C VAL A 73 -10.15 -7.33 1.14
N PHE A 74 -9.48 -7.68 0.06
CA PHE A 74 -9.12 -9.04 -0.29
C PHE A 74 -7.62 -9.26 -0.07
N VAL A 75 -7.28 -10.34 0.64
CA VAL A 75 -5.91 -10.79 0.83
C VAL A 75 -5.80 -12.22 0.32
N SER A 76 -4.92 -12.44 -0.65
CA SER A 76 -4.63 -13.79 -1.13
C SER A 76 -3.86 -14.61 -0.10
N LYS A 77 -4.03 -15.93 -0.09
CA LYS A 77 -3.20 -16.88 0.68
C LYS A 77 -1.71 -16.57 0.57
N ASN A 78 -1.22 -16.32 -0.66
CA ASN A 78 0.19 -16.08 -0.95
C ASN A 78 0.69 -14.72 -0.44
N ASN A 79 -0.21 -13.83 -0.04
CA ASN A 79 0.09 -12.48 0.45
C ASN A 79 -0.10 -12.36 1.98
N GLY A 80 -0.18 -13.49 2.70
CA GLY A 80 -0.26 -13.50 4.17
C GLY A 80 -1.67 -13.47 4.74
N ALA A 81 -2.67 -14.01 4.03
CA ALA A 81 -4.05 -14.10 4.53
C ALA A 81 -4.17 -14.79 5.90
N ILE A 82 -3.46 -15.89 6.12
CA ILE A 82 -3.49 -16.66 7.38
C ILE A 82 -2.84 -15.84 8.51
N GLU A 83 -1.68 -15.25 8.26
CA GLU A 83 -0.98 -14.39 9.22
C GLU A 83 -1.82 -13.19 9.65
N LEU A 84 -2.47 -12.53 8.69
CA LEU A 84 -3.39 -11.43 8.99
C LEU A 84 -4.64 -11.89 9.73
N ASN A 85 -5.18 -13.06 9.38
CA ASN A 85 -6.33 -13.62 10.08
C ASN A 85 -6.02 -13.90 11.56
N ASP A 86 -4.84 -14.45 11.86
CA ASP A 86 -4.48 -14.82 13.23
C ASP A 86 -4.07 -13.60 14.04
N SER A 87 -3.44 -12.63 13.39
CA SER A 87 -2.96 -11.43 14.04
C SER A 87 -4.11 -10.42 14.30
N LEU A 88 -4.96 -10.12 13.32
CA LEU A 88 -6.00 -9.09 13.41
C LEU A 88 -7.23 -9.55 14.20
N LYS A 89 -7.84 -8.63 14.94
CA LYS A 89 -9.09 -8.85 15.66
C LYS A 89 -10.18 -7.90 15.17
N THR A 90 -11.43 -8.34 15.26
CA THR A 90 -12.58 -7.45 15.09
C THR A 90 -12.51 -6.34 16.16
N GLY A 91 -12.68 -5.10 15.73
CA GLY A 91 -12.51 -3.91 16.56
C GLY A 91 -11.13 -3.25 16.44
N ASP A 92 -10.15 -3.89 15.80
CA ASP A 92 -8.83 -3.28 15.58
C ASP A 92 -8.93 -2.13 14.57
N ARG A 93 -8.25 -1.03 14.86
CA ARG A 93 -8.02 0.05 13.91
C ARG A 93 -6.83 -0.30 13.03
N VAL A 94 -7.00 -0.23 11.72
CA VAL A 94 -5.97 -0.63 10.75
C VAL A 94 -5.85 0.39 9.63
N LYS A 95 -4.65 0.49 9.08
CA LYS A 95 -4.31 1.13 7.82
C LYS A 95 -3.90 0.05 6.83
N ILE A 96 -4.62 -0.05 5.72
CA ILE A 96 -4.39 -1.07 4.69
C ILE A 96 -4.02 -0.36 3.40
N THR A 97 -2.91 -0.78 2.79
CA THR A 97 -2.49 -0.35 1.46
C THR A 97 -2.72 -1.49 0.46
N GLY A 98 -3.25 -1.18 -0.72
CA GLY A 98 -3.54 -2.20 -1.72
C GLY A 98 -3.85 -1.59 -3.09
N LYS A 99 -4.22 -2.44 -4.05
CA LYS A 99 -4.67 -2.01 -5.38
C LYS A 99 -6.18 -2.10 -5.49
N VAL A 100 -6.82 -1.11 -6.10
CA VAL A 100 -8.24 -1.18 -6.44
C VAL A 100 -8.41 -2.16 -7.59
N GLN A 101 -9.22 -3.19 -7.39
CA GLN A 101 -9.61 -4.13 -8.44
C GLN A 101 -11.11 -4.30 -8.45
N GLU A 102 -11.62 -4.92 -9.51
CA GLU A 102 -13.02 -5.27 -9.63
C GLU A 102 -13.17 -6.79 -9.73
N TYR A 103 -14.02 -7.34 -8.87
CA TYR A 103 -14.37 -8.74 -8.86
C TYR A 103 -15.89 -8.90 -8.88
N LYS A 104 -16.41 -9.57 -9.93
CA LYS A 104 -17.86 -9.80 -10.13
C LYS A 104 -18.70 -8.51 -10.08
N ASN A 105 -18.23 -7.45 -10.74
CA ASN A 105 -18.84 -6.11 -10.76
C ASN A 105 -18.87 -5.40 -9.39
N ALA A 106 -18.09 -5.87 -8.42
CA ALA A 106 -17.90 -5.21 -7.13
C ALA A 106 -16.44 -4.79 -6.99
N ARG A 107 -16.20 -3.55 -6.58
CA ARG A 107 -14.85 -3.07 -6.28
C ARG A 107 -14.33 -3.68 -4.99
N GLU A 108 -13.04 -3.98 -4.97
CA GLU A 108 -12.32 -4.47 -3.81
C GLU A 108 -10.89 -3.93 -3.78
N ILE A 109 -10.29 -3.93 -2.59
CA ILE A 109 -8.89 -3.56 -2.41
C ILE A 109 -8.08 -4.84 -2.23
N VAL A 110 -7.19 -5.12 -3.17
CA VAL A 110 -6.33 -6.30 -3.13
C VAL A 110 -5.00 -5.94 -2.47
N VAL A 111 -4.72 -6.61 -1.36
CA VAL A 111 -3.50 -6.43 -0.57
C VAL A 111 -2.36 -7.22 -1.20
N GLY A 112 -1.19 -6.58 -1.35
CA GLY A 112 0.00 -7.19 -1.94
C GLY A 112 0.82 -8.02 -0.96
N SER A 113 0.86 -7.62 0.31
CA SER A 113 1.61 -8.30 1.37
C SER A 113 0.98 -8.04 2.74
N ALA A 114 1.18 -8.94 3.71
CA ALA A 114 0.76 -8.73 5.09
C ALA A 114 1.33 -7.43 5.69
N GLY A 115 2.53 -7.02 5.28
CA GLY A 115 3.15 -5.76 5.71
C GLY A 115 2.45 -4.50 5.21
N ASP A 116 1.58 -4.61 4.21
CA ASP A 116 0.75 -3.48 3.75
C ASP A 116 -0.45 -3.23 4.71
N VAL A 117 -0.65 -4.07 5.72
CA VAL A 117 -1.67 -3.92 6.77
C VAL A 117 -1.00 -3.59 8.09
N VAL A 118 -1.16 -2.36 8.54
CA VAL A 118 -0.56 -1.81 9.75
C VAL A 118 -1.66 -1.49 10.76
N ARG A 119 -1.44 -1.79 12.04
CA ARG A 119 -2.37 -1.40 13.11
C ARG A 119 -2.15 0.06 13.47
N GLY A 120 -3.26 0.79 13.62
CA GLY A 120 -3.28 2.18 14.07
C GLY A 120 -3.32 2.32 15.58
#